data_AF-A0A1D2SL13-F1
#
_entry.id   AF-A0A1D2SL13-F1
#
_cell.length_a   1.000
_cell.length_b   1.000
_cell.length_c   1.000
_cell.angle_alpha   90.00
_cell.angle_beta   90.00
_cell.angle_gamma   90.00
#
_symmetry.space_group_name_H-M   'P 1'
#
loop_
_entity.id
_entity.type
_entity.pdbx_description
1 polymer ?
#
loop_
_entity_poly.entity_id
_entity_poly.type
_entity_poly.pdbx_seq_one_letter_code
_entity_poly.pdbx_strand_id
1 'polypeptide(L)'
;MNLNPFSERWVPDNSYRQRHVSAAIAHNGWQYFQVTHDVEFLQYFGAELILEVARFWSSIATFNERRGRYEIRGVMGPDEFHEAYPDAPVPGLDNNAYTNVMAVWVLCRALDVLELLPDLRRAELAERLQLTADETARWDDVSRRMYLPFHGDGIISQFEGYERLEELDWERYRLRYGNIQRLELILEAENDSANRYKASKQADVLMLFYVFSADELRELFGRLGYELAPEAIPRNVDYYDRRSSHGSTLCRVVHAWVLARSDRKRAKKYFAEALQSDVADIQQGTTAEGVHLGAMGGTVDLVQRVCTGIEITGDVLRFSPRLPDAMTRLDMRIRYRGHTLDLKLTAGALEVRSHESDAVPVRLQVKDDIRLLPSGSTQVFHLGTHRSG
;
A
#
# COMPACT_ATOMS: atom_id res chain seq x y z
N MET A 1 -26.03 4.64 4.54
CA MET A 1 -26.24 6.06 4.83
C MET A 1 -25.48 6.37 6.11
N ASN A 2 -24.81 7.52 6.18
CA ASN A 2 -24.07 8.01 7.34
C ASN A 2 -24.69 9.33 7.83
N LEU A 3 -24.85 9.52 9.13
CA LEU A 3 -25.37 10.78 9.68
C LEU A 3 -24.24 11.81 9.78
N ASN A 4 -24.43 13.00 9.22
CA ASN A 4 -23.53 14.12 9.44
C ASN A 4 -23.98 14.91 10.70
N PRO A 5 -23.17 14.95 11.77
CA PRO A 5 -23.53 15.67 13.00
C PRO A 5 -23.55 17.21 12.85
N PHE A 6 -22.88 17.79 11.85
CA PHE A 6 -22.88 19.25 11.65
C PHE A 6 -24.16 19.75 10.97
N SER A 7 -24.73 18.95 10.08
CA SER A 7 -25.92 19.32 9.29
C SER A 7 -27.18 18.57 9.70
N GLU A 8 -27.04 17.52 10.51
CA GLU A 8 -28.08 16.56 10.91
C GLU A 8 -28.72 15.81 9.72
N ARG A 9 -28.03 15.77 8.57
CA ARG A 9 -28.51 15.08 7.36
C ARG A 9 -27.88 13.70 7.20
N TRP A 10 -28.65 12.79 6.62
CA TRP A 10 -28.17 11.48 6.21
C TRP A 10 -27.54 11.56 4.81
N VAL A 11 -26.27 11.15 4.71
CA VAL A 11 -25.49 11.11 3.47
C VAL A 11 -25.47 9.67 2.93
N PRO A 12 -25.60 9.45 1.61
CA PRO A 12 -25.38 8.13 1.00
C PRO A 12 -24.04 7.51 1.39
N ASP A 13 -24.00 6.18 1.48
CA ASP A 13 -22.76 5.43 1.69
C ASP A 13 -22.50 4.58 0.46
N ASN A 14 -21.43 4.94 -0.26
CA ASN A 14 -21.02 4.29 -1.50
C ASN A 14 -19.81 3.35 -1.33
N SER A 15 -19.46 2.99 -0.08
CA SER A 15 -18.32 2.13 0.26
C SER A 15 -18.36 0.74 -0.39
N TYR A 16 -19.54 0.26 -0.83
CA TYR A 16 -19.66 -0.98 -1.62
C TYR A 16 -18.86 -0.95 -2.94
N ARG A 17 -18.42 0.24 -3.40
CA ARG A 17 -17.54 0.44 -4.55
C ARG A 17 -16.05 0.34 -4.23
N GLN A 18 -15.66 0.23 -2.96
CA GLN A 18 -14.27 0.00 -2.54
C GLN A 18 -13.88 -1.47 -2.79
N ARG A 19 -13.59 -1.79 -4.05
CA ARG A 19 -13.27 -3.16 -4.46
C ARG A 19 -11.85 -3.59 -4.08
N HIS A 20 -10.97 -2.63 -3.80
CA HIS A 20 -9.56 -2.86 -3.49
C HIS A 20 -9.32 -3.70 -2.22
N VAL A 21 -10.33 -3.87 -1.35
CA VAL A 21 -10.25 -4.79 -0.20
C VAL A 21 -9.88 -6.22 -0.63
N SER A 22 -10.41 -6.68 -1.76
CA SER A 22 -10.12 -8.01 -2.31
C SER A 22 -8.63 -8.14 -2.67
N ALA A 23 -8.05 -7.11 -3.29
CA ALA A 23 -6.63 -7.08 -3.61
C ALA A 23 -5.75 -7.01 -2.36
N ALA A 24 -6.18 -6.30 -1.31
CA ALA A 24 -5.47 -6.29 -0.02
C ALA A 24 -5.46 -7.68 0.64
N ILE A 25 -6.56 -8.43 0.55
CA ILE A 25 -6.63 -9.82 1.05
C ILE A 25 -5.68 -10.73 0.28
N ALA A 26 -5.69 -10.68 -1.05
CA ALA A 26 -4.75 -11.43 -1.89
C ALA A 26 -3.29 -11.05 -1.59
N HIS A 27 -3.02 -9.75 -1.40
CA HIS A 27 -1.72 -9.26 -1.00
C HIS A 27 -1.26 -9.84 0.33
N ASN A 28 -2.11 -9.81 1.35
CA ASN A 28 -1.79 -10.37 2.66
C ASN A 28 -1.55 -11.90 2.60
N GLY A 29 -2.35 -12.63 1.82
CA GLY A 29 -2.15 -14.06 1.61
C GLY A 29 -0.81 -14.38 0.94
N TRP A 30 -0.44 -13.61 -0.09
CA TRP A 30 0.85 -13.73 -0.74
C TRP A 30 2.02 -13.38 0.19
N GLN A 31 1.93 -12.25 0.90
CA GLN A 31 2.96 -11.83 1.85
C GLN A 31 3.14 -12.84 2.98
N TYR A 32 2.05 -13.41 3.49
CA TYR A 32 2.10 -14.49 4.46
C TYR A 32 2.95 -15.64 3.92
N PHE A 33 2.64 -16.15 2.73
CA PHE A 33 3.43 -17.20 2.09
C PHE A 33 4.90 -16.80 1.88
N GLN A 34 5.17 -15.58 1.41
CA GLN A 34 6.54 -15.10 1.18
C GLN A 34 7.37 -15.07 2.47
N VAL A 35 6.77 -14.66 3.59
CA VAL A 35 7.41 -14.57 4.92
C VAL A 35 7.58 -15.93 5.57
N THR A 36 6.57 -16.78 5.55
CA THR A 36 6.56 -18.05 6.28
C THR A 36 7.11 -19.22 5.47
N HIS A 37 7.04 -19.13 4.14
CA HIS A 37 7.19 -20.25 3.21
C HIS A 37 6.25 -21.43 3.55
N ASP A 38 5.05 -21.12 4.04
CA ASP A 38 4.01 -22.11 4.32
C ASP A 38 3.38 -22.60 3.01
N VAL A 39 4.01 -23.63 2.45
CA VAL A 39 3.58 -24.28 1.21
C VAL A 39 2.22 -24.96 1.36
N GLU A 40 1.89 -25.48 2.55
CA GLU A 40 0.60 -26.11 2.81
C GLU A 40 -0.51 -25.07 2.74
N PHE A 41 -0.33 -23.93 3.42
CA PHE A 41 -1.25 -22.80 3.31
C PHE A 41 -1.46 -22.41 1.85
N LEU A 42 -0.38 -22.24 1.07
CA LEU A 42 -0.48 -21.83 -0.33
C LEU A 42 -1.28 -22.86 -1.15
N GLN A 43 -0.99 -24.15 -1.02
CA GLN A 43 -1.60 -25.21 -1.83
C GLN A 43 -3.09 -25.44 -1.53
N TYR A 44 -3.50 -25.27 -0.27
CA TYR A 44 -4.86 -25.63 0.17
C TYR A 44 -5.78 -24.42 0.39
N PHE A 45 -5.25 -23.22 0.61
CA PHE A 45 -6.04 -22.03 0.91
C PHE A 45 -5.62 -20.81 0.08
N GLY A 46 -4.33 -20.48 0.10
CA GLY A 46 -3.80 -19.25 -0.49
C GLY A 46 -3.99 -19.19 -2.02
N ALA A 47 -3.79 -20.31 -2.71
CA ALA A 47 -3.90 -20.35 -4.16
C ALA A 47 -5.33 -20.07 -4.65
N GLU A 48 -6.33 -20.77 -4.11
CA GLU A 48 -7.73 -20.53 -4.44
C GLU A 48 -8.13 -19.07 -4.15
N LEU A 49 -7.73 -18.55 -2.99
CA LEU A 49 -8.00 -17.17 -2.60
C LEU A 49 -7.41 -16.15 -3.59
N ILE A 50 -6.16 -16.32 -4.02
CA ILE A 50 -5.53 -15.40 -4.97
C ILE A 50 -6.15 -15.55 -6.36
N LEU A 51 -6.42 -16.77 -6.82
CA LEU A 51 -7.00 -17.04 -8.14
C LEU A 51 -8.42 -16.49 -8.28
N GLU A 52 -9.27 -16.64 -7.27
CA GLU A 52 -10.65 -16.10 -7.32
C GLU A 52 -10.66 -14.56 -7.26
N VAL A 53 -9.73 -13.95 -6.52
CA VAL A 53 -9.58 -12.48 -6.54
C VAL A 53 -9.07 -12.00 -7.91
N ALA A 54 -8.16 -12.74 -8.56
CA ALA A 54 -7.70 -12.45 -9.91
C ALA A 54 -8.83 -12.54 -10.94
N ARG A 55 -9.66 -13.58 -10.86
CA ARG A 55 -10.88 -13.73 -11.65
C ARG A 55 -11.81 -12.53 -11.50
N PHE A 56 -12.06 -12.10 -10.27
CA PHE A 56 -12.85 -10.90 -10.00
C PHE A 56 -12.29 -9.66 -10.72
N TRP A 57 -11.01 -9.35 -10.56
CA TRP A 57 -10.39 -8.19 -11.22
C TRP A 57 -10.42 -8.27 -12.74
N SER A 58 -10.14 -9.44 -13.31
CA SER A 58 -10.22 -9.69 -14.75
C SER A 58 -11.64 -9.52 -15.30
N SER A 59 -12.66 -9.92 -14.52
CA SER A 59 -14.08 -9.86 -14.92
C SER A 59 -14.64 -8.43 -15.00
N ILE A 60 -14.14 -7.52 -14.16
CA ILE A 60 -14.57 -6.11 -14.15
C ILE A 60 -13.69 -5.22 -15.03
N ALA A 61 -12.55 -5.73 -15.51
CA ALA A 61 -11.70 -5.04 -16.46
C ALA A 61 -12.32 -5.05 -17.86
N THR A 62 -12.55 -3.87 -18.42
CA THR A 62 -13.15 -3.69 -19.76
C THR A 62 -12.11 -3.17 -20.74
N PHE A 63 -12.06 -3.74 -21.94
CA PHE A 63 -11.09 -3.31 -22.95
C PHE A 63 -11.61 -2.09 -23.71
N ASN A 64 -10.83 -1.02 -23.73
CA ASN A 64 -11.08 0.18 -24.51
C ASN A 64 -10.32 0.11 -25.84
N GLU A 65 -11.02 -0.28 -26.90
CA GLU A 65 -10.47 -0.42 -28.26
C GLU A 65 -9.73 0.83 -28.75
N ARG A 66 -10.24 2.04 -28.41
CA ARG A 66 -9.64 3.30 -28.85
C ARG A 66 -8.30 3.58 -28.20
N ARG A 67 -8.12 3.15 -26.95
CA ARG A 67 -6.87 3.30 -26.19
C ARG A 67 -5.96 2.08 -26.31
N GLY A 68 -6.49 0.95 -26.77
CA GLY A 68 -5.80 -0.33 -26.76
C GLY A 68 -5.42 -0.77 -25.35
N ARG A 69 -6.23 -0.44 -24.34
CA ARG A 69 -5.95 -0.66 -22.92
C ARG A 69 -7.19 -1.10 -22.15
N TYR A 70 -6.99 -1.83 -21.05
CA TYR A 70 -8.04 -2.19 -20.10
C TYR A 70 -8.30 -1.07 -19.10
N GLU A 71 -9.55 -0.96 -18.66
CA GLU A 71 -10.02 0.02 -17.71
C GLU A 71 -10.89 -0.65 -16.65
N ILE A 72 -10.77 -0.20 -15.41
CA ILE A 72 -11.66 -0.55 -14.30
C ILE A 72 -12.46 0.71 -13.98
N ARG A 73 -13.79 0.60 -14.05
CA ARG A 73 -14.71 1.73 -13.98
C ARG A 73 -15.66 1.63 -12.80
N GLY A 74 -16.15 2.78 -12.37
CA GLY A 74 -17.16 2.87 -11.30
C GLY A 74 -16.69 2.36 -9.94
N VAL A 75 -15.41 2.54 -9.59
CA VAL A 75 -14.84 2.13 -8.30
C VAL A 75 -14.68 3.30 -7.35
N MET A 76 -14.39 3.01 -6.07
CA MET A 76 -13.92 3.98 -5.10
C MET A 76 -12.52 3.52 -4.64
N GLY A 77 -11.55 4.44 -4.64
CA GLY A 77 -10.20 4.19 -4.15
C GLY A 77 -10.11 4.24 -2.62
N PRO A 78 -8.90 4.09 -2.04
CA PRO A 78 -8.69 4.29 -0.62
C PRO A 78 -9.13 5.66 -0.10
N ASP A 79 -9.05 6.72 -0.91
CA ASP A 79 -9.50 8.05 -0.49
C ASP A 79 -11.03 8.18 -0.60
N GLU A 80 -11.69 8.11 0.55
CA GLU A 80 -13.15 8.09 0.65
C GLU A 80 -13.81 9.46 0.44
N PHE A 81 -13.03 10.53 0.19
CA PHE A 81 -13.59 11.82 -0.22
C PHE A 81 -14.13 11.80 -1.64
N HIS A 82 -13.59 10.93 -2.50
CA HIS A 82 -14.02 10.82 -3.88
C HIS A 82 -14.87 9.57 -4.07
N GLU A 83 -16.18 9.77 -4.13
CA GLU A 83 -17.17 8.73 -4.41
C GLU A 83 -17.79 8.86 -5.80
N ALA A 84 -17.67 10.03 -6.43
CA ALA A 84 -18.24 10.34 -7.74
C ALA A 84 -17.46 11.49 -8.41
N TYR A 85 -17.67 11.67 -9.72
CA TYR A 85 -17.30 12.91 -10.38
C TYR A 85 -18.21 14.06 -9.94
N PRO A 86 -17.73 15.33 -9.96
CA PRO A 86 -18.60 16.49 -9.74
C PRO A 86 -19.86 16.42 -10.60
N ASP A 87 -21.02 16.64 -9.97
CA ASP A 87 -22.34 16.66 -10.59
C ASP A 87 -22.77 15.37 -11.31
N ALA A 88 -22.04 14.26 -11.14
CA ALA A 88 -22.39 13.00 -11.77
C ALA A 88 -23.66 12.39 -11.14
N PRO A 89 -24.58 11.85 -11.96
CA PRO A 89 -25.85 11.29 -11.47
C PRO A 89 -25.67 9.93 -10.77
N VAL A 90 -24.50 9.28 -10.92
CA VAL A 90 -24.21 7.96 -10.38
C VAL A 90 -22.79 7.96 -9.78
N PRO A 91 -22.59 7.35 -8.60
CA PRO A 91 -21.28 7.25 -7.98
C PRO A 91 -20.37 6.25 -8.71
N GLY A 92 -19.08 6.41 -8.48
CA GLY A 92 -18.00 5.60 -9.04
C GLY A 92 -17.06 6.42 -9.90
N LEU A 93 -15.77 6.14 -9.74
CA LEU A 93 -14.66 6.77 -10.43
C LEU A 93 -14.03 5.76 -11.38
N ASP A 94 -13.51 6.27 -12.49
CA ASP A 94 -12.83 5.44 -13.47
C ASP A 94 -11.32 5.49 -13.23
N ASN A 95 -10.69 4.31 -13.37
CA ASN A 95 -9.24 4.15 -13.42
C ASN A 95 -8.51 4.74 -12.20
N ASN A 96 -9.02 4.48 -10.98
CA ASN A 96 -8.28 4.80 -9.77
C ASN A 96 -6.90 4.11 -9.81
N ALA A 97 -5.83 4.88 -9.69
CA ALA A 97 -4.46 4.37 -9.93
C ALA A 97 -4.07 3.28 -8.93
N TYR A 98 -4.38 3.46 -7.64
CA TYR A 98 -4.14 2.43 -6.63
C TYR A 98 -4.86 1.12 -6.99
N THR A 99 -6.16 1.21 -7.29
CA THR A 99 -6.99 0.06 -7.66
C THR A 99 -6.47 -0.66 -8.89
N ASN A 100 -6.13 0.08 -9.95
CA ASN A 100 -5.64 -0.50 -11.20
C ASN A 100 -4.28 -1.20 -11.02
N VAL A 101 -3.34 -0.59 -10.29
CA VAL A 101 -2.03 -1.21 -10.00
C VAL A 101 -2.18 -2.44 -9.11
N MET A 102 -3.02 -2.38 -8.07
CA MET A 102 -3.30 -3.53 -7.21
C MET A 102 -3.96 -4.69 -8.00
N ALA A 103 -4.88 -4.39 -8.91
CA ALA A 103 -5.48 -5.39 -9.79
C ALA A 103 -4.43 -6.06 -10.68
N VAL A 104 -3.55 -5.27 -11.31
CA VAL A 104 -2.44 -5.78 -12.12
C VAL A 104 -1.51 -6.66 -11.28
N TRP A 105 -1.16 -6.21 -10.07
CA TRP A 105 -0.32 -6.98 -9.17
C TRP A 105 -0.95 -8.32 -8.82
N VAL A 106 -2.24 -8.38 -8.48
CA VAL A 106 -2.94 -9.63 -8.20
C VAL A 106 -2.93 -10.56 -9.41
N LEU A 107 -3.19 -10.05 -10.61
CA LEU A 107 -3.16 -10.86 -11.84
C LEU A 107 -1.78 -11.46 -12.08
N CYS A 108 -0.71 -10.70 -11.86
CA CYS A 108 0.67 -11.22 -11.92
C CYS A 108 0.90 -12.33 -10.87
N ARG A 109 0.52 -12.09 -9.61
CA ARG A 109 0.71 -13.07 -8.53
C ARG A 109 -0.13 -14.33 -8.73
N ALA A 110 -1.30 -14.23 -9.32
CA ALA A 110 -2.14 -15.39 -9.65
C ALA A 110 -1.46 -16.32 -10.66
N LEU A 111 -0.76 -15.76 -11.65
CA LEU A 111 0.05 -16.52 -12.59
C LEU A 111 1.24 -17.18 -11.86
N ASP A 112 1.96 -16.43 -11.03
CA ASP A 112 3.08 -16.96 -10.24
C ASP A 112 2.64 -18.11 -9.31
N VAL A 113 1.45 -18.00 -8.69
CA VAL A 113 0.87 -19.06 -7.85
C VAL A 113 0.71 -20.36 -8.65
N LEU A 114 0.19 -20.30 -9.88
CA LEU A 114 0.03 -21.48 -10.72
C LEU A 114 1.38 -22.12 -11.08
N GLU A 115 2.43 -21.33 -11.23
CA GLU A 115 3.79 -21.84 -11.47
C GLU A 115 4.39 -22.51 -10.21
N LEU A 116 4.05 -22.01 -9.02
CA LEU A 116 4.53 -22.54 -7.74
C LEU A 116 3.81 -23.81 -7.28
N LEU A 117 2.60 -24.08 -7.76
CA LEU A 117 1.85 -25.28 -7.38
C LEU A 117 2.44 -26.54 -8.03
N PRO A 118 2.56 -27.66 -7.28
CA PRO A 118 2.86 -28.96 -7.86
C PRO A 118 1.84 -29.34 -8.94
N ASP A 119 2.29 -30.01 -10.01
CA ASP A 119 1.45 -30.32 -11.19
C ASP A 119 0.10 -30.96 -10.83
N LEU A 120 0.09 -31.94 -9.92
CA LEU A 120 -1.14 -32.60 -9.48
C LEU A 120 -2.09 -31.63 -8.77
N ARG A 121 -1.56 -30.82 -7.84
CA ARG A 121 -2.37 -29.82 -7.10
C ARG A 121 -2.89 -28.73 -8.01
N ARG A 122 -2.08 -28.28 -8.98
CA ARG A 122 -2.49 -27.32 -10.00
C ARG A 122 -3.64 -27.86 -10.85
N ALA A 123 -3.53 -29.12 -11.30
CA ALA A 123 -4.57 -29.77 -12.11
C ALA A 123 -5.88 -29.91 -11.33
N GLU A 124 -5.83 -30.41 -10.08
CA GLU A 124 -7.00 -30.53 -9.21
C GLU A 124 -7.67 -29.17 -8.95
N LEU A 125 -6.88 -28.13 -8.67
CA LEU A 125 -7.40 -26.80 -8.42
C LEU A 125 -8.00 -26.19 -9.67
N ALA A 126 -7.35 -26.34 -10.83
CA ALA A 126 -7.87 -25.87 -12.10
C ALA A 126 -9.19 -26.55 -12.47
N GLU A 127 -9.31 -27.87 -12.24
CA GLU A 127 -10.57 -28.60 -12.44
C GLU A 127 -11.66 -28.10 -11.49
N ARG A 128 -11.35 -27.98 -10.19
CA ARG A 128 -12.29 -27.53 -9.17
C ARG A 128 -12.82 -26.11 -9.43
N LEU A 129 -11.94 -25.19 -9.83
CA LEU A 129 -12.29 -23.80 -10.13
C LEU A 129 -12.75 -23.60 -11.57
N GLN A 130 -12.76 -24.65 -12.39
CA GLN A 130 -13.03 -24.58 -13.84
C GLN A 130 -12.14 -23.54 -14.55
N LEU A 131 -10.89 -23.42 -14.11
CA LEU A 131 -9.94 -22.45 -14.62
C LEU A 131 -9.49 -22.84 -16.03
N THR A 132 -9.70 -21.95 -16.99
CA THR A 132 -9.38 -22.19 -18.40
C THR A 132 -8.07 -21.51 -18.81
N ALA A 133 -7.43 -22.00 -19.88
CA ALA A 133 -6.25 -21.35 -20.44
C ALA A 133 -6.56 -19.94 -21.00
N ASP A 134 -7.76 -19.72 -21.52
CA ASP A 134 -8.20 -18.40 -22.00
C ASP A 134 -8.34 -17.41 -20.84
N GLU A 135 -8.79 -17.87 -19.67
CA GLU A 135 -8.89 -17.06 -18.47
C GLU A 135 -7.50 -16.59 -17.98
N THR A 136 -6.52 -17.50 -17.91
CA THR A 136 -5.15 -17.14 -17.50
C THR A 136 -4.43 -16.30 -18.57
N ALA A 137 -4.66 -16.56 -19.86
CA ALA A 137 -4.16 -15.73 -20.94
C ALA A 137 -4.74 -14.31 -20.87
N ARG A 138 -6.03 -14.17 -20.54
CA ARG A 138 -6.66 -12.87 -20.29
C ARG A 138 -6.03 -12.16 -19.08
N TRP A 139 -5.69 -12.87 -18.01
CA TRP A 139 -5.00 -12.25 -16.86
C TRP A 139 -3.66 -11.65 -17.27
N ASP A 140 -2.87 -12.37 -18.09
CA ASP A 140 -1.61 -11.86 -18.64
C ASP A 140 -1.85 -10.60 -19.50
N ASP A 141 -2.82 -10.61 -20.43
CA ASP A 141 -3.11 -9.46 -21.30
C ASP A 141 -3.58 -8.22 -20.51
N VAL A 142 -4.51 -8.41 -19.55
CA VAL A 142 -4.99 -7.33 -18.68
C VAL A 142 -3.84 -6.72 -17.88
N SER A 143 -2.96 -7.56 -17.32
CA SER A 143 -1.82 -7.10 -16.51
C SER A 143 -0.75 -6.34 -17.31
N ARG A 144 -0.76 -6.41 -18.65
CA ARG A 144 0.16 -5.68 -19.55
C ARG A 144 -0.46 -4.42 -20.12
N ARG A 145 -1.78 -4.32 -20.13
CA ARG A 145 -2.51 -3.29 -20.86
C ARG A 145 -3.47 -2.49 -20.01
N MET A 146 -3.44 -2.62 -18.68
CA MET A 146 -4.21 -1.74 -17.79
C MET A 146 -3.83 -0.27 -18.00
N TYR A 147 -4.84 0.60 -18.02
CA TYR A 147 -4.65 2.04 -18.12
C TYR A 147 -4.30 2.63 -16.74
N LEU A 148 -3.39 3.59 -16.72
CA LEU A 148 -3.07 4.41 -15.55
C LEU A 148 -3.15 5.89 -15.96
N PRO A 149 -3.93 6.72 -15.24
CA PRO A 149 -4.02 8.14 -15.54
C PRO A 149 -2.83 8.91 -14.95
N PHE A 150 -2.34 9.91 -15.70
CA PHE A 150 -1.28 10.83 -15.27
C PHE A 150 -1.66 12.27 -15.62
N HIS A 151 -1.10 13.25 -14.91
CA HIS A 151 -1.30 14.67 -15.19
C HIS A 151 -0.07 15.52 -14.83
N GLY A 152 -0.03 16.74 -15.38
CA GLY A 152 1.06 17.69 -15.17
C GLY A 152 2.42 17.09 -15.50
N ASP A 153 3.39 17.32 -14.62
CA ASP A 153 4.75 16.79 -14.74
C ASP A 153 4.81 15.31 -14.30
N GLY A 154 4.03 14.43 -14.92
CA GLY A 154 4.05 12.99 -14.63
C GLY A 154 3.58 12.61 -13.23
N ILE A 155 2.71 13.41 -12.60
CA ILE A 155 1.99 13.01 -11.40
C ILE A 155 1.05 11.86 -11.77
N ILE A 156 1.06 10.78 -10.98
CA ILE A 156 0.08 9.70 -11.12
C ILE A 156 -1.25 10.27 -10.67
N SER A 157 -2.23 10.39 -11.57
CA SER A 157 -3.56 10.88 -11.18
C SER A 157 -4.23 9.85 -10.27
N GLN A 158 -4.87 10.31 -9.20
CA GLN A 158 -5.57 9.43 -8.26
C GLN A 158 -6.67 8.62 -8.95
N PHE A 159 -7.38 9.24 -9.88
CA PHE A 159 -8.31 8.62 -10.80
C PHE A 159 -8.39 9.45 -12.08
N GLU A 160 -9.01 8.92 -13.13
CA GLU A 160 -9.12 9.63 -14.40
C GLU A 160 -9.96 10.90 -14.23
N GLY A 161 -9.36 12.08 -14.47
CA GLY A 161 -10.05 13.37 -14.33
C GLY A 161 -9.81 14.11 -13.02
N TYR A 162 -9.05 13.54 -12.08
CA TYR A 162 -8.66 14.20 -10.84
C TYR A 162 -8.02 15.58 -11.06
N GLU A 163 -7.28 15.74 -12.16
CA GLU A 163 -6.59 16.98 -12.50
C GLU A 163 -7.53 18.16 -12.76
N ARG A 164 -8.80 17.89 -13.09
CA ARG A 164 -9.83 18.90 -13.38
C ARG A 164 -10.57 19.39 -12.14
N LEU A 165 -10.36 18.76 -10.98
CA LEU A 165 -10.96 19.20 -9.73
C LEU A 165 -10.37 20.54 -9.28
N GLU A 166 -11.14 21.28 -8.49
CA GLU A 166 -10.77 22.57 -7.93
C GLU A 166 -9.71 22.39 -6.82
N GLU A 167 -8.87 23.40 -6.58
CA GLU A 167 -8.03 23.40 -5.37
C GLU A 167 -8.85 23.89 -4.17
N LEU A 168 -8.68 23.23 -3.01
CA LEU A 168 -9.31 23.69 -1.78
C LEU A 168 -8.52 24.87 -1.19
N ASP A 169 -9.22 25.88 -0.68
CA ASP A 169 -8.61 26.92 0.17
C ASP A 169 -8.29 26.37 1.57
N TRP A 170 -7.20 25.63 1.67
CA TRP A 170 -6.77 24.96 2.90
C TRP A 170 -6.59 25.92 4.08
N GLU A 171 -6.08 27.13 3.83
CA GLU A 171 -5.81 28.11 4.89
C GLU A 171 -7.13 28.62 5.49
N ARG A 172 -8.10 28.97 4.65
CA ARG A 172 -9.43 29.39 5.09
C ARG A 172 -10.10 28.33 5.95
N TYR A 173 -10.10 27.06 5.51
CA TYR A 173 -10.72 25.99 6.28
C TYR A 173 -10.00 25.73 7.61
N ARG A 174 -8.66 25.73 7.62
CA ARG A 174 -7.88 25.59 8.87
C ARG A 174 -8.14 26.73 9.85
N LEU A 175 -8.21 27.98 9.38
CA LEU A 175 -8.48 29.13 10.23
C LEU A 175 -9.90 29.09 10.82
N ARG A 176 -10.89 28.68 10.03
CA ARG A 176 -12.30 28.67 10.44
C ARG A 176 -12.66 27.53 11.38
N TYR A 177 -12.14 26.32 11.13
CA TYR A 177 -12.57 25.11 11.85
C TYR A 177 -11.51 24.59 12.83
N GLY A 178 -10.23 24.95 12.65
CA GLY A 178 -9.10 24.41 13.41
C GLY A 178 -8.80 22.95 13.04
N ASN A 179 -9.74 22.04 13.32
CA ASN A 179 -9.67 20.63 12.96
C ASN A 179 -10.47 20.36 11.67
N ILE A 180 -9.77 19.99 10.60
CA ILE A 180 -10.36 19.69 9.29
C ILE A 180 -10.27 18.21 8.93
N GLN A 181 -10.02 17.32 9.91
CA GLN A 181 -9.89 15.89 9.66
C GLN A 181 -11.16 15.28 9.05
N ARG A 182 -12.34 15.78 9.44
CA ARG A 182 -13.64 15.39 8.88
C ARG A 182 -14.12 16.40 7.83
N LEU A 183 -13.24 16.78 6.89
CA LEU A 183 -13.52 17.80 5.86
C LEU A 183 -14.77 17.47 5.04
N GLU A 184 -15.06 16.19 4.80
CA GLU A 184 -16.27 15.74 4.09
C GLU A 184 -17.55 16.15 4.82
N LEU A 185 -17.56 16.08 6.15
CA LEU A 185 -18.71 16.47 6.96
C LEU A 185 -18.85 18.00 7.02
N ILE A 186 -17.71 18.71 7.04
CA ILE A 186 -17.69 20.17 6.99
C ILE A 186 -18.27 20.66 5.66
N LEU A 187 -17.74 20.16 4.54
CA LEU A 187 -18.18 20.54 3.20
C LEU A 187 -19.66 20.21 2.98
N GLU A 188 -20.10 19.02 3.39
CA GLU A 188 -21.51 18.64 3.28
C GLU A 188 -22.40 19.62 4.04
N ALA A 189 -22.03 20.04 5.25
CA ALA A 189 -22.80 21.02 6.02
C ALA A 189 -22.90 22.40 5.36
N GLU A 190 -21.93 22.74 4.50
CA GLU A 190 -21.95 23.95 3.68
C GLU A 190 -22.70 23.78 2.34
N ASN A 191 -23.35 22.63 2.13
CA ASN A 191 -23.96 22.20 0.87
C ASN A 191 -22.94 22.09 -0.28
N ASP A 192 -21.74 21.65 0.06
CA ASP A 192 -20.64 21.39 -0.87
C ASP A 192 -20.19 19.92 -0.78
N SER A 193 -19.25 19.51 -1.63
CA SER A 193 -18.77 18.13 -1.70
C SER A 193 -17.26 18.04 -1.88
N ALA A 194 -16.63 17.11 -1.16
CA ALA A 194 -15.22 16.80 -1.33
C ALA A 194 -14.88 16.29 -2.75
N ASN A 195 -15.87 15.72 -3.47
CA ASN A 195 -15.74 15.31 -4.87
C ASN A 195 -15.29 16.44 -5.82
N ARG A 196 -15.55 17.71 -5.45
CA ARG A 196 -15.20 18.88 -6.26
C ARG A 196 -13.74 19.30 -6.15
N TYR A 197 -13.05 18.85 -5.11
CA TYR A 197 -11.73 19.36 -4.75
C TYR A 197 -10.63 18.31 -4.87
N LYS A 198 -9.41 18.78 -5.17
CA LYS A 198 -8.15 18.05 -5.01
C LYS A 198 -7.79 17.97 -3.53
N ALA A 199 -8.58 17.25 -2.75
CA ALA A 199 -8.41 17.07 -1.32
C ALA A 199 -8.62 15.60 -0.96
N SER A 200 -7.80 15.05 -0.05
CA SER A 200 -7.90 13.65 0.35
C SER A 200 -8.10 13.47 1.85
N LYS A 201 -8.90 12.45 2.20
CA LYS A 201 -9.09 11.95 3.57
C LYS A 201 -7.85 11.23 4.06
N GLN A 202 -7.33 10.37 3.18
CA GLN A 202 -6.24 9.44 3.47
C GLN A 202 -5.42 9.15 2.22
N ALA A 203 -4.31 8.44 2.39
CA ALA A 203 -3.43 8.08 1.29
C ALA A 203 -4.15 7.17 0.28
N ASP A 204 -4.05 7.53 -1.01
CA ASP A 204 -4.52 6.73 -2.15
C ASP A 204 -3.35 6.42 -3.09
N VAL A 205 -2.90 7.38 -3.91
CA VAL A 205 -1.66 7.20 -4.71
C VAL A 205 -0.46 6.89 -3.83
N LEU A 206 -0.37 7.51 -2.65
CA LEU A 206 0.70 7.26 -1.70
C LEU A 206 0.69 5.83 -1.13
N MET A 207 -0.45 5.13 -1.20
CA MET A 207 -0.50 3.71 -0.83
C MET A 207 0.33 2.84 -1.78
N LEU A 208 0.53 3.24 -3.04
CA LEU A 208 1.41 2.52 -3.96
C LEU A 208 2.84 2.44 -3.39
N PHE A 209 3.37 3.57 -2.93
CA PHE A 209 4.71 3.66 -2.34
C PHE A 209 4.78 3.08 -0.91
N TYR A 210 3.62 2.85 -0.28
CA TYR A 210 3.54 2.19 1.02
C TYR A 210 3.56 0.67 0.90
N VAL A 211 2.80 0.13 -0.05
CA VAL A 211 2.60 -1.31 -0.22
C VAL A 211 3.79 -1.93 -0.96
N PHE A 212 4.31 -1.25 -1.98
CA PHE A 212 5.32 -1.78 -2.88
C PHE A 212 6.68 -1.09 -2.70
N SER A 213 7.76 -1.84 -2.91
CA SER A 213 9.08 -1.25 -3.04
C SER A 213 9.19 -0.44 -4.33
N ALA A 214 10.18 0.45 -4.41
CA ALA A 214 10.41 1.25 -5.62
C ALA A 214 10.72 0.37 -6.84
N ASP A 215 11.39 -0.76 -6.65
CA ASP A 215 11.74 -1.68 -7.73
C ASP A 215 10.52 -2.48 -8.19
N GLU A 216 9.69 -2.98 -7.28
CA GLU A 216 8.45 -3.67 -7.63
C GLU A 216 7.47 -2.75 -8.38
N LEU A 217 7.36 -1.47 -7.98
CA LEU A 217 6.58 -0.50 -8.73
C LEU A 217 7.13 -0.24 -10.14
N ARG A 218 8.45 -0.15 -10.30
CA ARG A 218 9.06 0.01 -11.63
C ARG A 218 8.78 -1.19 -12.51
N GLU A 219 8.84 -2.41 -11.96
CA GLU A 219 8.49 -3.63 -12.68
C GLU A 219 7.02 -3.65 -13.11
N LEU A 220 6.10 -3.28 -12.20
CA LEU A 220 4.66 -3.20 -12.50
C LEU A 220 4.36 -2.14 -13.57
N PHE A 221 4.94 -0.94 -13.46
CA PHE A 221 4.75 0.13 -14.45
C PHE A 221 5.37 -0.25 -15.79
N GLY A 222 6.57 -0.83 -15.78
CA GLY A 222 7.24 -1.32 -16.97
C GLY A 222 6.44 -2.41 -17.68
N ARG A 223 5.84 -3.35 -16.93
CA ARG A 223 4.93 -4.37 -17.48
C ARG A 223 3.73 -3.75 -18.19
N LEU A 224 3.23 -2.61 -17.70
CA LEU A 224 2.13 -1.84 -18.30
C LEU A 224 2.56 -0.92 -19.46
N GLY A 225 3.85 -0.87 -19.77
CA GLY A 225 4.43 0.00 -20.79
C GLY A 225 4.54 1.46 -20.34
N TYR A 226 4.66 1.73 -19.03
CA TYR A 226 4.95 3.05 -18.47
C TYR A 226 6.32 3.09 -17.82
N GLU A 227 6.97 4.25 -17.84
CA GLU A 227 8.22 4.50 -17.14
C GLU A 227 7.93 5.18 -15.79
N LEU A 228 8.53 4.66 -14.71
CA LEU A 228 8.49 5.29 -13.39
C LEU A 228 9.88 5.79 -13.02
N ALA A 229 10.18 7.04 -13.41
CA ALA A 229 11.43 7.70 -13.07
C ALA A 229 11.62 7.78 -11.53
N PRO A 230 12.84 7.65 -10.99
CA PRO A 230 13.09 7.74 -9.55
C PRO A 230 12.52 9.01 -8.89
N GLU A 231 12.54 10.14 -9.59
CA GLU A 231 12.05 11.44 -9.13
C GLU A 231 10.52 11.52 -9.08
N ALA A 232 9.81 10.58 -9.72
CA ALA A 232 8.36 10.54 -9.69
C ALA A 232 7.82 10.27 -8.27
N ILE A 233 8.49 9.41 -7.49
CA ILE A 233 8.08 9.07 -6.12
C ILE A 233 8.06 10.33 -5.22
N PRO A 234 9.19 11.05 -5.00
CA PRO A 234 9.18 12.24 -4.14
C PRO A 234 8.26 13.34 -4.66
N ARG A 235 8.09 13.46 -5.99
CA ARG A 235 7.16 14.43 -6.60
C ARG A 235 5.69 14.13 -6.27
N ASN A 236 5.27 12.87 -6.40
CA ASN A 236 3.93 12.44 -6.02
C ASN A 236 3.72 12.59 -4.49
N VAL A 237 4.73 12.24 -3.68
CA VAL A 237 4.67 12.44 -2.22
C VAL A 237 4.43 13.90 -1.84
N ASP A 238 5.19 14.84 -2.39
CA ASP A 238 4.98 16.27 -2.11
C ASP A 238 3.63 16.78 -2.64
N TYR A 239 3.22 16.33 -3.83
CA TYR A 239 1.94 16.74 -4.44
C TYR A 239 0.73 16.35 -3.60
N TYR A 240 0.67 15.09 -3.15
CA TYR A 240 -0.47 14.57 -2.38
C TYR A 240 -0.42 14.97 -0.89
N ASP A 241 0.77 15.18 -0.32
CA ASP A 241 0.88 15.65 1.06
C ASP A 241 0.29 17.03 1.29
N ARG A 242 0.49 17.96 0.34
CA ARG A 242 -0.09 19.30 0.40
C ARG A 242 -1.63 19.31 0.32
N ARG A 243 -2.23 18.19 -0.11
CA ARG A 243 -3.67 18.04 -0.40
C ARG A 243 -4.38 17.07 0.55
N SER A 244 -3.73 16.67 1.64
CA SER A 244 -4.33 15.76 2.62
C SER A 244 -4.89 16.52 3.81
N SER A 245 -6.12 16.19 4.21
CA SER A 245 -6.72 16.64 5.48
C SER A 245 -6.21 15.82 6.68
N HIS A 246 -5.57 14.67 6.41
CA HIS A 246 -5.16 13.67 7.39
C HIS A 246 -6.34 13.18 8.25
N GLY A 247 -7.50 13.01 7.63
CA GLY A 247 -8.76 12.59 8.26
C GLY A 247 -8.77 11.18 8.85
N SER A 248 -7.81 10.35 8.46
CA SER A 248 -7.64 8.99 8.97
C SER A 248 -6.37 8.86 9.81
N THR A 249 -6.42 8.12 10.91
CA THR A 249 -5.22 7.80 11.71
C THR A 249 -4.20 6.99 10.88
N LEU A 250 -4.67 6.09 10.01
CA LEU A 250 -3.81 5.32 9.10
C LEU A 250 -3.08 6.20 8.08
N CYS A 251 -3.67 7.34 7.69
CA CYS A 251 -3.01 8.28 6.78
C CYS A 251 -1.64 8.73 7.32
N ARG A 252 -1.54 9.00 8.63
CA ARG A 252 -0.28 9.43 9.25
C ARG A 252 0.79 8.34 9.19
N VAL A 253 0.39 7.08 9.32
CA VAL A 253 1.31 5.95 9.19
C VAL A 253 1.91 5.92 7.79
N VAL A 254 1.07 6.06 6.77
CA VAL A 254 1.49 6.06 5.36
C VAL A 254 2.40 7.26 5.06
N HIS A 255 2.03 8.47 5.50
CA HIS A 255 2.86 9.66 5.30
C HIS A 255 4.22 9.54 6.01
N ALA A 256 4.24 9.01 7.23
CA ALA A 256 5.49 8.75 7.95
C ALA A 256 6.40 7.79 7.18
N TRP A 257 5.83 6.75 6.57
CA TRP A 257 6.58 5.79 5.74
C TRP A 257 7.17 6.44 4.49
N VAL A 258 6.32 7.04 3.63
CA VAL A 258 6.76 7.53 2.32
C VAL A 258 7.73 8.70 2.42
N LEU A 259 7.67 9.47 3.51
CA LEU A 259 8.61 10.56 3.81
C LEU A 259 9.88 10.08 4.53
N ALA A 260 9.94 8.86 5.06
CA ALA A 260 11.04 8.42 5.93
C ALA A 260 12.44 8.50 5.29
N ARG A 261 12.51 8.41 3.95
CA ARG A 261 13.76 8.48 3.18
C ARG A 261 14.04 9.85 2.60
N SER A 262 13.00 10.65 2.30
CA SER A 262 13.10 11.97 1.64
C SER A 262 13.02 13.15 2.62
N ASP A 263 12.19 13.08 3.66
CA ASP A 263 12.02 14.12 4.67
C ASP A 263 11.77 13.50 6.06
N ARG A 264 12.86 13.17 6.73
CA ARG A 264 12.83 12.53 8.05
C ARG A 264 12.18 13.37 9.14
N LYS A 265 12.24 14.70 9.02
CA LYS A 265 11.67 15.60 10.02
C LYS A 265 10.15 15.53 9.96
N ARG A 266 9.57 15.62 8.76
CA ARG A 266 8.12 15.45 8.57
C ARG A 266 7.68 14.02 8.86
N ALA A 267 8.45 13.01 8.44
CA ALA A 267 8.17 11.62 8.79
C ALA A 267 8.07 11.39 10.32
N LYS A 268 9.02 11.94 11.09
CA LYS A 268 9.00 11.86 12.56
C LYS A 268 7.78 12.55 13.16
N LYS A 269 7.36 13.69 12.60
CA LYS A 269 6.13 14.39 13.03
C LYS A 269 4.91 13.49 12.83
N TYR A 270 4.71 12.95 11.64
CA TYR A 270 3.58 12.06 11.36
C TYR A 270 3.61 10.78 12.21
N PHE A 271 4.79 10.20 12.43
CA PHE A 271 4.95 9.05 13.31
C PHE A 271 4.53 9.38 14.76
N ALA A 272 4.98 10.52 15.28
CA ALA A 272 4.61 10.95 16.64
C ALA A 272 3.10 11.20 16.77
N GLU A 273 2.48 11.82 15.77
CA GLU A 273 1.03 12.01 15.74
C GLU A 273 0.30 10.66 15.69
N ALA A 274 0.73 9.73 14.83
CA ALA A 274 0.14 8.39 14.75
C ALA A 274 0.24 7.64 16.09
N LEU A 275 1.38 7.73 16.78
CA LEU A 275 1.60 7.11 18.10
C LEU A 275 0.70 7.68 19.19
N GLN A 276 0.34 8.96 19.08
CA GLN A 276 -0.51 9.65 20.06
C GLN A 276 -2.00 9.57 19.74
N SER A 277 -2.41 8.86 18.68
CA SER A 277 -3.78 8.91 18.16
C SER A 277 -4.84 8.67 19.22
N ASP A 278 -4.75 7.55 19.93
CA ASP A 278 -5.69 7.18 21.00
C ASP A 278 -5.35 7.85 22.34
N VAL A 279 -4.06 7.98 22.67
CA VAL A 279 -3.62 8.50 23.98
C VAL A 279 -4.00 9.97 24.17
N ALA A 280 -3.92 10.76 23.10
CA ALA A 280 -4.23 12.18 23.10
C ALA A 280 -5.56 12.52 22.40
N ASP A 281 -6.32 11.50 21.98
CA ASP A 281 -7.58 11.64 21.25
C ASP A 281 -7.52 12.68 20.12
N ILE A 282 -6.53 12.56 19.23
CA ILE A 282 -6.19 13.60 18.25
C ILE A 282 -7.27 13.82 17.18
N GLN A 283 -8.21 12.87 17.05
CA GLN A 283 -9.37 12.97 16.17
C GLN A 283 -10.59 13.59 16.86
N GLN A 284 -10.49 13.85 18.17
CA GLN A 284 -11.49 14.50 19.02
C GLN A 284 -12.81 13.73 19.06
N GLY A 285 -12.89 12.72 19.93
CA GLY A 285 -14.11 12.01 20.30
C GLY A 285 -14.20 10.58 19.77
N THR A 286 -13.37 10.18 18.80
CA THR A 286 -13.43 8.83 18.21
C THR A 286 -12.80 7.77 19.10
N THR A 287 -11.85 8.13 19.99
CA THR A 287 -11.24 7.16 20.92
C THR A 287 -12.27 6.54 21.87
N ALA A 288 -13.30 7.31 22.24
CA ALA A 288 -14.41 6.81 23.07
C ALA A 288 -15.28 5.78 22.34
N GLU A 289 -15.28 5.79 21.01
CA GLU A 289 -16.00 4.82 20.16
C GLU A 289 -15.18 3.53 19.97
N GLY A 290 -13.85 3.60 20.12
CA GLY A 290 -12.94 2.46 20.10
C GLY A 290 -11.49 2.88 19.81
N VAL A 291 -10.54 2.01 20.18
CA VAL A 291 -9.12 2.24 19.87
C VAL A 291 -8.80 1.99 18.40
N HIS A 292 -7.87 2.77 17.83
CA HIS A 292 -7.53 2.71 16.41
C HIS A 292 -6.48 1.62 16.12
N LEU A 293 -6.91 0.35 16.08
CA LEU A 293 -6.03 -0.82 15.90
C LEU A 293 -5.10 -0.72 14.67
N GLY A 294 -5.57 -0.15 13.56
CA GLY A 294 -4.73 0.04 12.37
C GLY A 294 -3.57 1.02 12.60
N ALA A 295 -3.78 2.07 13.38
CA ALA A 295 -2.71 3.00 13.77
C ALA A 295 -1.75 2.36 14.78
N MET A 296 -2.27 1.58 15.73
CA MET A 296 -1.45 0.84 16.69
C MET A 296 -0.54 -0.17 15.99
N GLY A 297 -1.09 -0.99 15.09
CA GLY A 297 -0.30 -1.94 14.29
C GLY A 297 0.69 -1.22 13.36
N GLY A 298 0.24 -0.17 12.68
CA GLY A 298 1.04 0.62 11.75
C GLY A 298 2.22 1.34 12.40
N THR A 299 2.09 1.80 13.64
CA THR A 299 3.21 2.45 14.35
C THR A 299 4.31 1.46 14.74
N VAL A 300 3.93 0.22 15.10
CA VAL A 300 4.91 -0.87 15.30
C VAL A 300 5.58 -1.24 13.97
N ASP A 301 4.79 -1.40 12.90
CA ASP A 301 5.29 -1.68 11.54
C ASP A 301 6.31 -0.62 11.07
N LEU A 302 6.01 0.67 11.29
CA LEU A 302 6.91 1.77 10.93
C LEU A 302 8.27 1.67 11.62
N VAL A 303 8.31 1.36 12.92
CA VAL A 303 9.60 1.21 13.62
C VAL A 303 10.42 0.09 12.98
N GLN A 304 9.78 -1.03 12.66
CA GLN A 304 10.44 -2.16 12.00
C GLN A 304 10.94 -1.77 10.61
N ARG A 305 10.04 -1.40 9.72
CA ARG A 305 10.36 -1.19 8.31
C ARG A 305 11.19 0.07 8.08
N VAL A 306 10.95 1.18 8.78
CA VAL A 306 11.69 2.45 8.51
C VAL A 306 13.15 2.30 8.90
N CYS A 307 13.38 1.71 10.08
CA CYS A 307 14.72 1.57 10.63
C CYS A 307 15.52 0.51 9.87
N THR A 308 14.92 -0.64 9.59
CA THR A 308 15.62 -1.76 8.94
C THR A 308 15.58 -1.70 7.42
N GLY A 309 14.58 -1.05 6.82
CA GLY A 309 14.30 -1.14 5.39
C GLY A 309 14.04 -2.58 4.97
N ILE A 310 13.39 -3.38 5.82
CA ILE A 310 13.15 -4.81 5.58
C ILE A 310 12.17 -5.00 4.42
N GLU A 311 12.56 -5.84 3.46
CA GLU A 311 11.77 -6.19 2.28
C GLU A 311 11.96 -7.66 1.95
N ILE A 312 10.92 -8.30 1.41
CA ILE A 312 10.94 -9.71 1.02
C ILE A 312 10.57 -9.79 -0.45
N THR A 313 11.52 -10.23 -1.28
CA THR A 313 11.26 -10.43 -2.72
C THR A 313 12.17 -11.53 -3.26
N GLY A 314 11.68 -12.40 -4.14
CA GLY A 314 12.50 -13.45 -4.79
C GLY A 314 13.25 -14.35 -3.80
N ASP A 315 12.62 -14.76 -2.70
CA ASP A 315 13.20 -15.60 -1.64
C ASP A 315 14.43 -15.00 -0.93
N VAL A 316 14.56 -13.68 -0.89
CA VAL A 316 15.65 -12.96 -0.20
C VAL A 316 15.05 -12.00 0.83
N LEU A 317 15.59 -12.05 2.05
CA LEU A 317 15.31 -11.07 3.10
C LEU A 317 16.28 -9.90 2.94
N ARG A 318 15.79 -8.79 2.38
CA ARG A 318 16.59 -7.59 2.12
C ARG A 318 16.47 -6.61 3.27
N PHE A 319 17.53 -5.87 3.48
CA PHE A 319 17.54 -4.74 4.39
C PHE A 319 18.18 -3.53 3.72
N SER A 320 17.60 -2.36 3.99
CA SER A 320 18.17 -1.04 3.68
C SER A 320 18.33 -0.22 4.96
N PRO A 321 19.18 -0.64 5.92
CA PRO A 321 19.11 -0.13 7.29
C PRO A 321 19.48 1.34 7.37
N ARG A 322 18.68 2.13 8.08
CA ARG A 322 18.96 3.54 8.36
C ARG A 322 18.21 3.99 9.59
N LEU A 323 18.89 4.01 10.74
CA LEU A 323 18.31 4.53 11.97
C LEU A 323 17.96 6.03 11.86
N PRO A 324 16.91 6.49 12.56
CA PRO A 324 16.72 7.90 12.86
C PRO A 324 17.82 8.41 13.80
N ASP A 325 18.25 9.66 13.63
CA ASP A 325 19.39 10.23 14.38
C ASP A 325 19.19 10.23 15.91
N ALA A 326 17.93 10.24 16.36
CA ALA A 326 17.58 10.16 17.77
C ALA A 326 17.72 8.76 18.39
N MET A 327 17.99 7.72 17.58
CA MET A 327 18.02 6.33 18.01
C MET A 327 19.42 5.73 17.78
N THR A 328 20.05 5.26 18.84
CA THR A 328 21.41 4.69 18.79
C THR A 328 21.40 3.21 18.42
N ARG A 329 20.32 2.50 18.75
CA ARG A 329 20.18 1.06 18.57
C ARG A 329 18.70 0.67 18.43
N LEU A 330 18.44 -0.34 17.60
CA LEU A 330 17.18 -1.08 17.55
C LEU A 330 17.47 -2.57 17.72
N ASP A 331 16.79 -3.20 18.66
CA ASP A 331 16.76 -4.66 18.83
C ASP A 331 15.37 -5.16 18.55
N MET A 332 15.25 -6.14 17.67
CA MET A 332 13.97 -6.77 17.38
C MET A 332 14.15 -8.24 17.02
N ARG A 333 13.09 -9.00 17.23
CA ARG A 333 13.03 -10.41 16.86
C ARG A 333 11.94 -10.60 15.81
N ILE A 334 12.27 -11.33 14.75
CA ILE A 334 11.32 -11.68 13.68
C ILE A 334 11.31 -13.18 13.42
N ARG A 335 10.26 -13.64 12.74
CA ARG A 335 10.21 -14.97 12.15
C ARG A 335 10.25 -14.86 10.63
N TYR A 336 11.09 -15.66 10.01
CA TYR A 336 11.20 -15.72 8.55
C TYR A 336 11.56 -17.14 8.12
N ARG A 337 10.69 -17.78 7.34
CA ARG A 337 10.88 -19.10 6.75
C ARG A 337 11.41 -20.16 7.72
N GLY A 338 10.75 -20.28 8.87
CA GLY A 338 11.12 -21.21 9.94
C GLY A 338 12.18 -20.69 10.92
N HIS A 339 12.98 -19.68 10.54
CA HIS A 339 13.97 -19.08 11.43
C HIS A 339 13.32 -18.16 12.46
N THR A 340 13.88 -18.16 13.68
CA THR A 340 13.76 -17.05 14.63
C THR A 340 15.03 -16.22 14.54
N LEU A 341 14.91 -14.96 14.12
CA LEU A 341 16.03 -14.06 13.86
C LEU A 341 16.06 -12.92 14.88
N ASP A 342 17.18 -12.76 15.58
CA ASP A 342 17.49 -11.57 16.37
C ASP A 342 18.23 -10.57 15.49
N LEU A 343 17.64 -9.39 15.32
CA LEU A 343 18.19 -8.25 14.60
C LEU A 343 18.71 -7.24 15.61
N LYS A 344 19.99 -6.90 15.52
CA LYS A 344 20.58 -5.77 16.25
C LYS A 344 21.11 -4.75 15.26
N LEU A 345 20.45 -3.61 15.20
CA LEU A 345 20.80 -2.52 14.31
C LEU A 345 21.37 -1.35 15.09
N THR A 346 22.53 -0.85 14.66
CA THR A 346 23.16 0.39 15.14
C THR A 346 23.44 1.31 13.96
N ALA A 347 23.99 2.50 14.20
CA ALA A 347 24.43 3.38 13.11
C ALA A 347 25.54 2.76 12.22
N GLY A 348 26.34 1.84 12.75
CA GLY A 348 27.52 1.28 12.06
C GLY A 348 27.41 -0.18 11.65
N ALA A 349 26.38 -0.91 12.09
CA ALA A 349 26.23 -2.33 11.76
C ALA A 349 24.79 -2.83 11.89
N LEU A 350 24.46 -3.83 11.07
CA LEU A 350 23.33 -4.74 11.25
C LEU A 350 23.87 -6.14 11.57
N GLU A 351 23.59 -6.65 12.76
CA GLU A 351 23.80 -8.05 13.15
C GLU A 351 22.49 -8.82 13.00
N VAL A 352 22.52 -9.95 12.31
CA VAL A 352 21.40 -10.88 12.16
C VAL A 352 21.83 -12.23 12.70
N ARG A 353 21.24 -12.64 13.82
CA ARG A 353 21.50 -13.95 14.44
C ARG A 353 20.30 -14.87 14.25
N SER A 354 20.53 -16.03 13.65
CA SER A 354 19.56 -17.12 13.66
C SER A 354 19.69 -17.93 14.95
N HIS A 355 18.56 -18.28 15.54
CA HIS A 355 18.50 -19.33 16.55
C HIS A 355 18.68 -20.71 15.89
N GLU A 356 19.05 -21.71 16.69
CA GLU A 356 19.09 -23.11 16.24
C GLU A 356 17.68 -23.62 15.93
N SER A 357 17.55 -24.32 14.81
CA SER A 357 16.31 -24.86 14.24
C SER A 357 16.65 -25.76 13.04
N ASP A 358 15.66 -26.50 12.53
CA ASP A 358 15.80 -27.30 11.30
C ASP A 358 15.53 -26.50 10.01
N ALA A 359 15.47 -25.16 10.11
CA ALA A 359 15.19 -24.31 8.96
C ALA A 359 16.33 -24.32 7.93
N VAL A 360 15.96 -24.37 6.65
CA VAL A 360 16.91 -24.31 5.53
C VAL A 360 17.58 -22.94 5.45
N PRO A 361 18.87 -22.84 5.09
CA PRO A 361 19.55 -21.55 5.05
C PRO A 361 18.84 -20.51 4.17
N VAL A 362 18.69 -19.30 4.69
CA VAL A 362 18.04 -18.17 3.98
C VAL A 362 19.06 -17.19 3.43
N ARG A 363 18.70 -16.47 2.36
CA ARG A 363 19.52 -15.39 1.80
C ARG A 363 19.16 -14.06 2.45
N LEU A 364 20.18 -13.37 2.95
CA LEU A 364 20.10 -12.00 3.43
C LEU A 364 20.77 -11.07 2.42
N GLN A 365 20.23 -9.87 2.24
CA GLN A 365 20.86 -8.85 1.40
C GLN A 365 20.92 -7.50 2.10
N VAL A 366 22.08 -6.84 2.04
CA VAL A 366 22.25 -5.43 2.41
C VAL A 366 22.98 -4.72 1.29
N LYS A 367 22.30 -3.78 0.61
CA LYS A 367 22.79 -3.20 -0.67
C LYS A 367 23.10 -4.31 -1.67
N ASP A 368 24.34 -4.40 -2.16
CA ASP A 368 24.78 -5.40 -3.14
C ASP A 368 25.38 -6.66 -2.49
N ASP A 369 25.48 -6.70 -1.14
CA ASP A 369 26.06 -7.83 -0.40
C ASP A 369 24.97 -8.86 -0.05
N ILE A 370 25.01 -10.01 -0.72
CA ILE A 370 24.11 -11.14 -0.48
C ILE A 370 24.86 -12.24 0.26
N ARG A 371 24.34 -12.67 1.41
CA ARG A 371 24.94 -13.74 2.23
C ARG A 371 23.91 -14.80 2.59
N LEU A 372 24.38 -16.03 2.69
CA LEU A 372 23.60 -17.13 3.23
C LEU A 372 23.66 -17.09 4.77
N LEU A 373 22.52 -17.28 5.42
CA LEU A 373 22.38 -17.41 6.87
C LEU A 373 21.89 -18.82 7.21
N PRO A 374 22.79 -19.75 7.55
CA PRO A 374 22.42 -21.02 8.16
C PRO A 374 21.75 -20.85 9.53
N SER A 375 20.99 -21.86 9.92
CA SER A 375 20.47 -22.00 11.28
C SER A 375 21.60 -21.95 12.32
N GLY A 376 21.33 -21.36 13.49
CA GLY A 376 22.32 -21.19 14.58
C GLY A 376 23.48 -20.22 14.30
N SER A 377 23.55 -19.60 13.11
CA SER A 377 24.66 -18.72 12.72
C SER A 377 24.34 -17.22 12.89
N THR A 378 25.38 -16.39 12.79
CA THR A 378 25.27 -14.93 12.83
C THR A 378 25.95 -14.31 11.61
N GLN A 379 25.29 -13.34 11.00
CA GLN A 379 25.86 -12.48 9.96
C GLN A 379 25.93 -11.04 10.45
N VAL A 380 27.05 -10.37 10.16
CA VAL A 380 27.25 -8.95 10.48
C VAL A 380 27.53 -8.18 9.20
N PHE A 381 26.71 -7.17 8.94
CA PHE A 381 26.86 -6.21 7.85
C PHE A 381 27.34 -4.88 8.42
N HIS A 382 28.53 -4.44 8.03
CA HIS A 382 29.03 -3.13 8.41
C HIS A 382 28.39 -2.05 7.54
N LEU A 383 27.75 -1.08 8.18
CA LEU A 383 27.07 0.03 7.53
C LEU A 383 28.05 1.20 7.41
N GLY A 384 28.24 1.72 6.18
CA GLY A 384 29.05 2.91 5.97
C GLY A 384 28.49 4.11 6.73
N THR A 385 29.36 4.99 7.22
CA THR A 385 28.95 6.24 7.85
C THR A 385 28.28 7.13 6.82
N HIS A 386 26.95 7.24 6.88
CA HIS A 386 26.23 8.25 6.10
C HIS A 386 26.58 9.62 6.68
N ARG A 387 27.48 10.36 6.02
CA ARG A 387 27.60 11.79 6.24
C ARG A 387 26.27 12.42 5.82
N SER A 388 25.55 12.99 6.77
CA SER A 388 24.39 13.84 6.55
C SER A 388 24.81 15.01 5.66
N GLY A 389 24.32 15.02 4.43
CA GLY A 389 24.29 16.18 3.55
C GLY A 389 22.88 16.75 3.55
#